data_AF-A0A846YPN6-F1
#
_entry.id   AF-A0A846YPN6-F1
#
_cell.length_a   1.000
_cell.length_b   1.000
_cell.length_c   1.000
_cell.angle_alpha   90.00
_cell.angle_beta   90.00
_cell.angle_gamma   90.00
#
_symmetry.space_group_name_H-M   'P 1'
#
loop_
_entity.id
_entity.type
_entity.pdbx_description
1 polymer ?
#
loop_
_entity_poly.entity_id
_entity_poly.type
_entity_poly.pdbx_seq_one_letter_code
_entity_poly.pdbx_strand_id
1 'polypeptide(L)'
;MTFGEHNRFLHYLGADEAYFTMENYLGRSDVSRFHAWPGRVAAITTMPGNAELEGMFLLRSTETTVTREMDQEARLRHIEQVFGGDEWLVPSMLGAMRSANDFRLTPCLQVRMDSWHTGRVGLVGDAAHCPDPIAGQGAALALIGAYVLAGELAAGGGNPAVAFAGRPVEATGHASKL
;
A
#
# COMPACT_ATOMS: atom_id res chain seq x y z
N MET A 1 7.60 23.90 -0.59
CA MET A 1 6.40 23.12 -0.20
C MET A 1 6.09 23.40 1.27
N THR A 2 4.81 23.57 1.60
CA THR A 2 4.30 24.10 2.88
C THR A 2 4.62 23.26 4.13
N PHE A 3 4.87 21.95 3.99
CA PHE A 3 5.20 21.03 5.09
C PHE A 3 6.68 20.58 5.11
N GLY A 4 7.53 21.10 4.23
CA GLY A 4 8.91 20.63 4.04
C GLY A 4 9.04 19.51 3.01
N GLU A 5 10.20 18.83 2.98
CA GLU A 5 10.45 17.72 2.04
C GLU A 5 9.66 16.47 2.41
N HIS A 6 8.91 15.94 1.44
CA HIS A 6 8.03 14.77 1.60
C HIS A 6 8.75 13.54 2.17
N ASN A 7 10.03 13.33 1.80
CA ASN A 7 10.82 12.20 2.28
C ASN A 7 10.99 12.14 3.80
N ARG A 8 10.83 13.26 4.52
CA ARG A 8 10.99 13.31 5.99
C ARG A 8 9.86 12.63 6.75
N PHE A 9 8.70 12.45 6.12
CA PHE A 9 7.52 11.85 6.75
C PHE A 9 7.28 10.41 6.31
N LEU A 10 8.09 9.90 5.37
CA LEU A 10 8.00 8.54 4.87
C LEU A 10 8.84 7.61 5.74
N HIS A 11 8.17 6.65 6.37
CA HIS A 11 8.80 5.61 7.16
C HIS A 11 8.72 4.28 6.43
N TYR A 12 9.87 3.67 6.19
CA TYR A 12 9.91 2.34 5.60
C TYR A 12 9.48 1.27 6.59
N LEU A 13 8.62 0.35 6.13
CA LEU A 13 8.10 -0.74 6.94
C LEU A 13 8.96 -2.01 6.87
N GLY A 14 10.08 -1.99 6.14
CA GLY A 14 10.96 -3.13 6.01
C GLY A 14 10.44 -4.20 5.05
N ALA A 15 9.61 -3.80 4.09
CA ALA A 15 9.08 -4.69 3.07
C ALA A 15 8.87 -3.96 1.74
N ASP A 16 8.98 -4.70 0.65
CA ASP A 16 8.63 -4.26 -0.70
C ASP A 16 7.50 -5.16 -1.24
N GLU A 17 6.63 -4.57 -2.03
CA GLU A 17 5.45 -5.21 -2.62
C GLU A 17 5.53 -5.13 -4.14
N ALA A 18 5.41 -6.29 -4.78
CA ALA A 18 5.20 -6.41 -6.21
C ALA A 18 3.72 -6.71 -6.48
N TYR A 19 3.14 -5.96 -7.42
CA TYR A 19 1.74 -6.06 -7.83
C TYR A 19 1.65 -6.19 -9.35
N PHE A 20 0.71 -6.98 -9.85
CA PHE A 20 0.39 -7.15 -11.26
C PHE A 20 -0.99 -7.81 -11.45
N THR A 21 -1.66 -7.59 -12.58
CA THR A 21 -2.83 -8.39 -12.95
C THR A 21 -2.45 -9.63 -13.77
N MET A 22 -3.28 -10.66 -13.69
CA MET A 22 -3.16 -11.89 -14.46
C MET A 22 -4.53 -12.44 -14.86
N GLU A 23 -4.55 -13.23 -15.94
CA GLU A 23 -5.77 -13.91 -16.39
C GLU A 23 -6.34 -14.79 -15.26
N ASN A 24 -7.66 -14.78 -15.10
CA ASN A 24 -8.33 -15.63 -14.11
C ASN A 24 -8.51 -17.07 -14.63
N TYR A 25 -7.40 -17.79 -14.74
CA TYR A 25 -7.38 -19.21 -15.10
C TYR A 25 -8.06 -20.11 -14.06
N LEU A 26 -8.39 -19.58 -12.88
CA LEU A 26 -9.14 -20.30 -11.84
C LEU A 26 -10.65 -20.31 -12.12
N GLY A 27 -11.17 -19.40 -12.95
CA GLY A 27 -12.59 -19.26 -13.26
C GLY A 27 -13.45 -18.99 -12.02
N ARG A 28 -12.89 -18.34 -11.00
CA ARG A 28 -13.56 -18.08 -9.71
C ARG A 28 -13.56 -16.59 -9.42
N SER A 29 -14.66 -16.10 -8.89
CA SER A 29 -14.73 -14.80 -8.18
C SER A 29 -14.58 -15.02 -6.68
N ASP A 30 -14.35 -13.93 -5.95
CA ASP A 30 -14.30 -13.89 -4.49
C ASP A 30 -13.30 -14.89 -3.87
N VAL A 31 -12.20 -15.13 -4.59
CA VAL A 31 -11.12 -16.00 -4.13
C VAL A 31 -9.96 -15.15 -3.64
N SER A 32 -9.42 -15.52 -2.49
CA SER A 32 -8.15 -14.99 -2.00
C SER A 32 -7.31 -16.17 -1.51
N ARG A 33 -6.09 -16.29 -2.02
CA ARG A 33 -5.13 -17.33 -1.63
C ARG A 33 -3.79 -16.71 -1.35
N PHE A 34 -3.16 -17.16 -0.28
CA PHE A 34 -1.86 -16.68 0.16
C PHE A 34 -0.98 -17.88 0.48
N HIS A 35 0.30 -17.76 0.17
CA HIS A 35 1.33 -18.70 0.59
C HIS A 35 2.48 -17.92 1.21
N ALA A 36 2.83 -18.27 2.44
CA ALA A 36 3.84 -17.57 3.22
C ALA A 36 5.09 -18.43 3.43
N TRP A 37 6.25 -17.81 3.27
CA TRP A 37 7.56 -18.34 3.65
C TRP A 37 8.19 -17.40 4.68
N PRO A 38 9.27 -17.81 5.36
CA PRO A 38 10.03 -16.90 6.21
C PRO A 38 10.45 -15.64 5.44
N GLY A 39 9.90 -14.49 5.83
CA GLY A 39 10.25 -13.18 5.26
C GLY A 39 9.64 -12.84 3.89
N ARG A 40 8.76 -13.68 3.32
CA ARG A 40 8.08 -13.37 2.04
C ARG A 40 6.72 -14.05 1.90
N VAL A 41 5.85 -13.48 1.09
CA VAL A 41 4.49 -13.98 0.81
C VAL A 41 4.21 -13.84 -0.68
N ALA A 42 3.51 -14.82 -1.25
CA ALA A 42 2.87 -14.71 -2.55
C ALA A 42 1.36 -14.83 -2.36
N ALA A 43 0.59 -14.02 -3.08
CA ALA A 43 -0.87 -14.04 -2.99
C ALA A 43 -1.52 -13.80 -4.34
N ILE A 44 -2.72 -14.34 -4.49
CA ILE A 44 -3.64 -14.01 -5.57
C ILE A 44 -5.01 -13.68 -4.98
N THR A 45 -5.67 -12.68 -5.53
CA THR A 45 -7.03 -12.32 -5.13
C THR A 45 -7.86 -11.89 -6.33
N THR A 46 -9.17 -12.07 -6.27
CA THR A 46 -10.10 -11.42 -7.20
C THR A 46 -10.85 -10.33 -6.44
N MET A 47 -10.87 -9.12 -6.98
CA MET A 47 -11.74 -8.07 -6.46
C MET A 47 -13.20 -8.32 -6.87
N PRO A 48 -14.18 -7.91 -6.05
CA PRO A 48 -15.60 -8.06 -6.39
C PRO A 48 -15.92 -7.41 -7.75
N GLY A 49 -16.48 -8.20 -8.67
CA GLY A 49 -16.83 -7.74 -10.02
C GLY A 49 -15.65 -7.65 -11.01
N ASN A 50 -14.43 -8.01 -10.60
CA ASN A 50 -13.30 -8.11 -11.51
C ASN A 50 -13.18 -9.53 -12.09
N ALA A 51 -12.99 -9.63 -13.41
CA ALA A 51 -12.76 -10.89 -14.10
C ALA A 51 -11.30 -11.32 -14.06
N GLU A 52 -10.37 -10.43 -13.68
CA GLU A 52 -8.93 -10.69 -13.57
C GLU A 52 -8.52 -11.08 -12.14
N LEU A 53 -7.41 -11.80 -12.02
CA LEU A 53 -6.73 -12.06 -10.75
C LEU A 53 -5.69 -10.96 -10.52
N GLU A 54 -5.59 -10.48 -9.28
CA GLU A 54 -4.53 -9.60 -8.81
C GLU A 54 -3.48 -10.45 -8.11
N GLY A 55 -2.26 -10.42 -8.63
CA GLY A 55 -1.10 -11.10 -8.07
C GLY A 55 -0.28 -10.15 -7.21
N MET A 56 0.13 -10.64 -6.04
CA MET A 56 0.98 -9.90 -5.10
C MET A 56 2.18 -10.76 -4.67
N PHE A 57 3.36 -10.16 -4.65
CA PHE A 57 4.54 -10.67 -3.95
C PHE A 57 4.96 -9.67 -2.88
N LEU A 58 4.99 -10.08 -1.62
CA LEU A 58 5.48 -9.28 -0.51
C LEU A 58 6.81 -9.86 -0.03
N LEU A 59 7.85 -9.05 0.10
CA LEU A 59 9.16 -9.49 0.55
C LEU A 59 9.70 -8.54 1.62
N ARG A 60 10.25 -9.10 2.69
CA ARG A 60 11.00 -8.33 3.68
C ARG A 60 12.28 -7.82 3.03
N SER A 61 12.54 -6.53 3.19
CA SER A 61 13.75 -5.89 2.68
C SER A 61 14.29 -4.93 3.75
N THR A 62 15.61 -4.85 3.83
CA THR A 62 16.31 -4.06 4.85
C THR A 62 16.62 -2.63 4.38
N GLU A 63 16.52 -2.36 3.07
CA GLU A 63 16.85 -1.05 2.49
C GLU A 63 15.86 -0.64 1.39
N THR A 64 15.26 0.54 1.51
CA THR A 64 14.39 1.16 0.49
C THR A 64 15.08 1.45 -0.83
N THR A 65 16.41 1.58 -0.80
CA THR A 65 17.21 2.09 -1.92
C THR A 65 17.20 1.12 -3.10
N VAL A 66 16.96 -0.17 -2.84
CA VAL A 66 16.99 -1.20 -3.86
C VAL A 66 15.88 -0.96 -4.90
N THR A 67 14.64 -0.67 -4.53
CA THR A 67 13.52 -0.64 -5.48
C THR A 67 13.34 0.66 -6.27
N ARG A 68 13.76 1.82 -5.72
CA ARG A 68 13.55 3.13 -6.36
C ARG A 68 14.42 3.38 -7.58
N GLU A 69 15.65 2.90 -7.57
CA GLU A 69 16.63 3.15 -8.64
C GLU A 69 16.64 2.07 -9.74
N MET A 70 15.95 0.93 -9.49
CA MET A 70 15.85 -0.15 -10.46
C MET A 70 14.99 0.22 -11.66
N ASP A 71 15.47 -0.11 -12.85
CA ASP A 71 14.62 -0.19 -14.04
C ASP A 71 13.61 -1.36 -13.94
N GLN A 72 12.65 -1.38 -14.87
CA GLN A 72 11.58 -2.37 -14.88
C GLN A 72 12.11 -3.82 -14.96
N GLU A 73 13.13 -4.07 -15.79
CA GLU A 73 13.67 -5.42 -15.96
C GLU A 73 14.44 -5.87 -14.71
N ALA A 74 15.17 -4.97 -14.06
CA ALA A 74 15.82 -5.26 -12.80
C ALA A 74 14.79 -5.63 -11.72
N ARG A 75 13.65 -4.92 -11.65
CA ARG A 75 12.55 -5.23 -10.72
C ARG A 75 11.97 -6.63 -10.98
N LEU A 76 11.72 -6.98 -12.24
CA LEU A 76 11.24 -8.32 -12.62
C LEU A 76 12.24 -9.40 -12.20
N ARG A 77 13.53 -9.23 -12.56
CA ARG A 77 14.58 -10.18 -12.19
C ARG A 77 14.73 -10.34 -10.69
N HIS A 78 14.54 -9.28 -9.91
CA HIS A 78 14.63 -9.36 -8.46
C HIS A 78 13.55 -10.27 -7.87
N ILE A 79 12.30 -10.14 -8.33
CA ILE A 79 11.22 -11.03 -7.91
C ILE A 79 11.49 -12.47 -8.38
N GLU A 80 11.95 -12.67 -9.62
CA GLU A 80 12.35 -13.99 -10.13
C GLU A 80 13.48 -14.63 -9.32
N GLN A 81 14.46 -13.84 -8.86
CA GLN A 81 15.55 -14.34 -8.00
C GLN A 81 15.05 -14.79 -6.63
N VAL A 82 14.10 -14.05 -6.05
CA VAL A 82 13.55 -14.37 -4.73
C VAL A 82 12.64 -15.59 -4.82
N PHE A 83 11.72 -15.62 -5.78
CA PHE A 83 10.63 -16.60 -5.83
C PHE A 83 10.81 -17.72 -6.87
N GLY A 84 11.79 -17.63 -7.78
CA GLY A 84 11.90 -18.55 -8.93
C GLY A 84 12.14 -20.03 -8.61
N GLY A 85 12.52 -20.35 -7.38
CA GLY A 85 12.66 -21.73 -6.89
C GLY A 85 11.45 -22.26 -6.13
N ASP A 86 10.43 -21.43 -5.91
CA ASP A 86 9.26 -21.81 -5.12
C ASP A 86 8.19 -22.51 -5.96
N GLU A 87 7.46 -23.44 -5.32
CA GLU A 87 6.36 -24.19 -5.94
C GLU A 87 5.03 -23.41 -5.84
N TRP A 88 3.90 -24.11 -5.66
CA TRP A 88 2.56 -23.53 -5.60
C TRP A 88 2.18 -22.83 -6.93
N LEU A 89 1.59 -21.64 -6.85
CA LEU A 89 1.19 -20.84 -8.01
C LEU A 89 2.32 -19.93 -8.51
N VAL A 90 3.48 -19.94 -7.83
CA VAL A 90 4.59 -19.04 -8.11
C VAL A 90 5.08 -19.11 -9.55
N PRO A 91 5.28 -20.29 -10.18
CA PRO A 91 5.72 -20.34 -11.58
C PRO A 91 4.75 -19.64 -12.54
N SER A 92 3.43 -19.83 -12.34
CA SER A 92 2.40 -19.17 -13.14
C SER A 92 2.34 -17.65 -12.86
N MET A 93 2.49 -17.25 -11.60
CA MET A 93 2.54 -15.86 -11.19
C MET A 93 3.74 -15.12 -11.80
N LEU A 94 4.94 -15.73 -11.77
CA LEU A 94 6.14 -15.15 -12.39
C LEU A 94 5.99 -15.01 -13.92
N GLY A 95 5.38 -16.00 -14.57
CA GLY A 95 5.06 -15.93 -16.00
C GLY A 95 4.12 -14.77 -16.32
N ALA A 96 3.03 -14.62 -15.56
CA ALA A 96 2.08 -13.53 -15.75
C ALA A 96 2.68 -12.16 -15.44
N MET A 97 3.44 -12.05 -14.35
CA MET A 97 4.14 -10.83 -13.94
C MET A 97 5.01 -10.27 -15.07
N ARG A 98 5.73 -11.12 -15.80
CA ARG A 98 6.60 -10.69 -16.91
C ARG A 98 5.81 -10.17 -18.12
N SER A 99 4.59 -10.64 -18.33
CA SER A 99 3.68 -10.16 -19.38
C SER A 99 2.77 -9.01 -18.95
N ALA A 100 2.71 -8.69 -17.66
CA ALA A 100 1.80 -7.70 -17.11
C ALA A 100 2.24 -6.27 -17.45
N ASN A 101 1.33 -5.49 -18.05
CA ASN A 101 1.58 -4.09 -18.38
C ASN A 101 1.55 -3.17 -17.16
N ASP A 102 0.91 -3.61 -16.08
CA ASP A 102 0.71 -2.88 -14.85
C ASP A 102 1.64 -3.32 -13.72
N PHE A 103 2.66 -4.17 -14.02
CA PHE A 103 3.63 -4.59 -13.02
C PHE A 103 4.28 -3.40 -12.32
N ARG A 104 4.25 -3.42 -10.99
CA ARG A 104 4.90 -2.47 -10.09
C ARG A 104 5.65 -3.23 -9.01
N LEU A 105 6.81 -2.70 -8.62
CA LEU A 105 7.49 -3.07 -7.37
C LEU A 105 7.72 -1.79 -6.58
N THR A 106 7.14 -1.71 -5.38
CA THR A 106 7.12 -0.51 -4.56
C THR A 106 7.47 -0.81 -3.11
N PRO A 107 8.23 0.06 -2.43
CA PRO A 107 8.47 -0.10 -1.00
C PRO A 107 7.18 0.15 -0.21
N CYS A 108 6.95 -0.67 0.82
CA CYS A 108 5.89 -0.44 1.79
C CYS A 108 6.30 0.73 2.69
N LEU A 109 5.65 1.88 2.49
CA LEU A 109 5.93 3.12 3.20
C LEU A 109 4.71 3.53 4.02
N GLN A 110 4.95 4.04 5.22
CA GLN A 110 3.94 4.66 6.07
C GLN A 110 4.25 6.14 6.21
N VAL A 111 3.23 6.99 6.06
CA VAL A 111 3.36 8.41 6.38
C VAL A 111 3.14 8.62 7.88
N ARG A 112 4.11 9.23 8.57
CA ARG A 112 3.95 9.64 9.98
C ARG A 112 4.29 11.12 10.11
N MET A 113 3.35 11.88 10.68
CA MET A 113 3.47 13.33 10.87
C MET A 113 3.00 13.71 12.27
N ASP A 114 3.77 14.57 12.96
CA ASP A 114 3.39 15.11 14.28
C ASP A 114 2.17 16.04 14.19
N SER A 115 1.97 16.68 13.03
CA SER A 115 0.78 17.47 12.71
C SER A 115 0.44 17.32 11.24
N TRP A 116 -0.85 17.12 10.95
CA TRP A 116 -1.42 16.96 9.61
C TRP A 116 -1.90 18.29 9.00
N HIS A 117 -1.69 19.43 9.68
CA HIS A 117 -2.12 20.75 9.21
C HIS A 117 -1.08 21.84 9.52
N THR A 118 -1.07 22.90 8.73
CA THR A 118 -0.32 24.13 9.01
C THR A 118 -1.09 25.34 8.49
N GLY A 119 -1.40 26.27 9.40
CA GLY A 119 -2.28 27.40 9.10
C GLY A 119 -3.65 26.95 8.57
N ARG A 120 -3.93 27.27 7.30
CA ARG A 120 -5.19 26.93 6.62
C ARG A 120 -5.09 25.71 5.69
N VAL A 121 -3.94 25.02 5.67
CA VAL A 121 -3.70 23.85 4.83
C VAL A 121 -3.73 22.60 5.70
N GLY A 122 -4.58 21.63 5.36
CA GLY A 122 -4.63 20.31 5.98
C GLY A 122 -4.37 19.22 4.95
N LEU A 123 -3.71 18.14 5.36
CA LEU A 123 -3.51 16.93 4.58
C LEU A 123 -4.61 15.92 4.90
N VAL A 124 -5.01 15.10 3.92
CA VAL A 124 -6.06 14.10 4.07
C VAL A 124 -5.67 12.82 3.33
N GLY A 125 -6.14 11.67 3.81
CA GLY A 125 -5.87 10.36 3.20
C GLY A 125 -4.40 9.95 3.29
N ASP A 126 -3.90 9.26 2.27
CA ASP A 126 -2.52 8.74 2.28
C ASP A 126 -1.46 9.84 2.42
N ALA A 127 -1.78 11.07 2.00
CA ALA A 127 -0.90 12.22 2.19
C ALA A 127 -0.70 12.61 3.67
N ALA A 128 -1.62 12.24 4.55
CA ALA A 128 -1.54 12.50 5.99
C ALA A 128 -1.27 11.23 6.79
N HIS A 129 -1.87 10.10 6.40
CA HIS A 129 -1.94 8.87 7.20
C HIS A 129 -1.97 7.62 6.33
N CYS A 130 -1.10 7.49 5.33
CA CYS A 130 -1.02 6.24 4.56
C CYS A 130 -0.83 5.06 5.55
N PRO A 131 -1.84 4.17 5.70
CA PRO A 131 -1.71 3.03 6.58
C PRO A 131 -0.72 2.04 5.99
N ASP A 132 -0.35 1.05 6.78
CA ASP A 132 0.40 -0.11 6.26
C ASP A 132 -0.29 -0.65 4.99
N PRO A 133 0.35 -0.57 3.80
CA PRO A 133 -0.24 -1.04 2.55
C PRO A 133 -0.58 -2.54 2.61
N ILE A 134 0.11 -3.30 3.46
CA ILE A 134 -0.16 -4.73 3.71
C ILE A 134 -1.59 -4.95 4.25
N ALA A 135 -2.16 -3.96 4.93
CA ALA A 135 -3.51 -4.05 5.48
C ALA A 135 -4.63 -3.71 4.46
N GLY A 136 -4.29 -3.18 3.28
CA GLY A 136 -5.26 -2.80 2.24
C GLY A 136 -6.27 -1.71 2.66
N GLN A 137 -6.00 -0.96 3.73
CA GLN A 137 -6.95 -0.02 4.34
C GLN A 137 -6.86 1.42 3.81
N GLY A 138 -5.91 1.73 2.92
CA GLY A 138 -5.62 3.11 2.48
C GLY A 138 -6.84 3.85 1.95
N ALA A 139 -7.58 3.22 1.03
CA ALA A 139 -8.77 3.82 0.44
C ALA A 139 -9.91 4.04 1.46
N ALA A 140 -10.14 3.09 2.36
CA ALA A 140 -11.19 3.19 3.38
C ALA A 140 -10.88 4.32 4.39
N LEU A 141 -9.62 4.41 4.85
CA LEU A 141 -9.20 5.47 5.76
C LEU A 141 -9.18 6.85 5.09
N ALA A 142 -8.84 6.92 3.81
CA ALA A 142 -8.93 8.17 3.05
C ALA A 142 -10.37 8.69 2.98
N LEU A 143 -11.35 7.80 2.72
CA LEU A 143 -12.77 8.17 2.70
C LEU A 143 -13.28 8.59 4.08
N ILE A 144 -12.93 7.84 5.13
CA ILE A 144 -13.33 8.18 6.51
C ILE A 144 -12.70 9.51 6.94
N GLY A 145 -11.41 9.71 6.65
CA GLY A 145 -10.69 10.95 6.97
C GLY A 145 -11.27 12.16 6.26
N ALA A 146 -11.63 12.03 4.97
CA ALA A 146 -12.29 13.08 4.21
C ALA A 146 -13.68 13.42 4.77
N TYR A 147 -14.46 12.41 5.14
CA TYR A 147 -15.79 12.60 5.73
C TYR A 147 -15.74 13.32 7.08
N VAL A 148 -14.85 12.88 7.98
CA VAL A 148 -14.67 13.51 9.29
C VAL A 148 -14.21 14.95 9.14
N LEU A 149 -13.23 15.23 8.27
CA LEU A 149 -12.76 16.59 8.04
C LEU A 149 -13.88 17.51 7.51
N ALA A 150 -14.69 17.03 6.57
CA ALA A 150 -15.82 17.79 6.05
C ALA A 150 -16.85 18.09 7.15
N GLY A 151 -17.10 17.13 8.05
CA GLY A 151 -17.97 17.29 9.22
C GLY A 151 -17.45 18.34 10.21
N GLU A 152 -16.16 18.28 10.54
CA GLU A 152 -15.51 19.23 11.45
C GLU A 152 -15.47 20.65 10.86
N LEU A 153 -15.26 20.79 9.55
CA LEU A 153 -15.36 22.08 8.85
C LEU A 153 -16.78 22.63 8.88
N ALA A 154 -17.80 21.80 8.67
CA ALA A 154 -19.20 22.22 8.73
C ALA A 154 -19.61 22.65 10.15
N ALA A 155 -19.22 21.87 11.17
CA ALA A 155 -19.52 22.17 12.58
C ALA A 155 -18.78 23.43 13.08
N GLY A 156 -17.55 23.65 12.60
CA GLY A 156 -16.74 24.83 12.90
C GLY A 156 -17.11 26.10 12.11
N GLY A 157 -18.22 26.10 11.36
CA GLY A 157 -18.66 27.26 10.58
C GLY A 157 -17.69 27.63 9.44
N GLY A 158 -16.98 26.64 8.89
CA GLY A 158 -15.97 26.83 7.86
C GLY A 158 -14.62 27.35 8.38
N ASN A 159 -14.41 27.41 9.70
CA ASN A 159 -13.14 27.81 10.28
C ASN A 159 -12.15 26.63 10.31
N PRO A 160 -11.08 26.65 9.50
CA PRO A 160 -10.13 25.53 9.43
C PRO A 160 -9.39 25.30 10.75
N ALA A 161 -9.16 26.34 11.55
CA ALA A 161 -8.47 26.19 12.84
C ALA A 161 -9.29 25.38 13.85
N VAL A 162 -10.62 25.47 13.79
CA VAL A 162 -11.53 24.68 14.62
C VAL A 162 -11.60 23.25 14.09
N ALA A 163 -11.72 23.10 12.77
CA ALA A 163 -11.83 21.79 12.14
C ALA A 163 -10.55 20.94 12.27
N PHE A 164 -9.38 21.58 12.26
CA PHE A 164 -8.09 20.91 12.39
C PHE A 164 -7.70 20.60 13.84
N ALA A 165 -8.46 21.08 14.84
CA ALA A 165 -8.24 20.75 16.25
C ALA A 165 -8.66 19.31 16.60
N GLY A 166 -9.47 18.66 15.75
CA GLY A 166 -9.81 17.24 15.88
C GLY A 166 -8.61 16.33 15.57
N ARG A 167 -8.53 15.17 16.23
CA ARG A 167 -7.55 14.14 15.82
C ARG A 167 -7.95 13.56 14.46
N PRO A 168 -7.00 13.32 13.55
CA PRO A 168 -7.30 12.58 12.34
C PRO A 168 -7.62 11.13 12.70
N VAL A 169 -8.40 10.46 11.85
CA VAL A 169 -8.74 9.06 12.03
C VAL A 169 -7.51 8.21 11.72
N GLU A 170 -6.79 7.83 12.77
CA GLU A 170 -5.65 6.91 12.70
C GLU A 170 -6.16 5.46 12.70
N ALA A 171 -5.60 4.60 11.85
CA ALA A 171 -5.71 3.14 12.00
C ALA A 171 -4.78 2.62 13.10
N THR A 172 -4.79 3.24 14.29
CA THR A 172 -4.12 2.69 15.46
C THR A 172 -5.05 1.69 16.13
N GLY A 173 -5.05 0.46 15.64
CA GLY A 173 -5.87 -0.57 16.25
C GLY A 173 -5.54 -2.03 15.98
N HIS A 174 -4.37 -2.41 15.45
CA HIS A 174 -3.99 -3.84 15.41
C HIS A 174 -2.49 -4.20 15.47
N ALA A 175 -1.54 -3.27 15.34
CA ALA A 175 -0.11 -3.60 15.25
C ALA A 175 0.67 -3.67 16.60
N SER A 176 0.00 -3.88 17.74
CA SER A 176 0.66 -3.92 19.07
C SER A 176 0.76 -5.32 19.70
N LYS A 177 0.33 -6.39 19.03
CA LYS A 177 0.45 -7.75 19.58
C LYS A 177 0.79 -8.79 18.52
N LEU A 178 2.04 -8.77 18.06
CA LEU A 178 2.76 -9.96 17.62
C LEU A 178 4.21 -9.85 18.11
#